data_AF-A0A7R9I6Y1-F1
#
_entry.id   AF-A0A7R9I6Y1-F1
#
_cell.length_a   1.000
_cell.length_b   1.000
_cell.length_c   1.000
_cell.angle_alpha   90.00
_cell.angle_beta   90.00
_cell.angle_gamma   90.00
#
_symmetry.space_group_name_H-M   'P 1'
#
loop_
_entity.id
_entity.type
_entity.pdbx_description
1 polymer ?
#
loop_
_entity_poly.entity_id
_entity_poly.type
_entity_poly.pdbx_seq_one_letter_code
_entity_poly.pdbx_strand_id
1 'polypeptide(L)'
;MESNEAREVQIPVSKKKSWSELKNVVCELRRQLSGLSTMVPGSLTFRTLPDGRTRIYFLSTPANGWETTLLCADVPPVASHGHRLAWTPVIEANFQSLSGAGRFSREEQLLWERKRLATWGITSYELHRESGKLVFPAASSLFQCLDTGFGPLFPAELRMNSCGAKLNPQICPSNPDLVAYVCDCDIWVSHTLTGCSVRLTFAHKGGRNMADDPLSAGLPSYVMQEEFSRYQGYWWQPRTPGDTLASGMSDYGPDGVYRILYEEVDESDVKIFCFPSSNSNLGEIEEFRFPRAGTPNSQSNLKLVQFILREGPQIVDVSTLELQYPLSVMFPWMEYLVRVGWTPNAD
;
A
#
# COMPACT_ATOMS: atom_id res chain seq x y z
N MET A 1 -6.62 81.63 -2.02
CA MET A 1 -5.40 80.98 -1.52
C MET A 1 -5.82 80.03 -0.43
N GLU A 2 -5.88 78.74 -0.74
CA GLU A 2 -5.58 77.68 0.22
C GLU A 2 -5.30 76.43 -0.63
N SER A 3 -4.01 76.12 -0.71
CA SER A 3 -3.41 75.09 -1.53
C SER A 3 -3.68 73.72 -0.94
N ASN A 4 -4.31 72.86 -1.75
CA ASN A 4 -4.56 71.46 -1.46
C ASN A 4 -3.24 70.69 -1.69
N GLU A 5 -2.45 70.46 -0.65
CA GLU A 5 -1.26 69.61 -0.70
C GLU A 5 -1.68 68.14 -0.81
N ALA A 6 -1.44 67.54 -1.97
CA ALA A 6 -1.57 66.11 -2.18
C ALA A 6 -0.53 65.37 -1.31
N ARG A 7 -1.00 64.57 -0.35
CA ARG A 7 -0.15 63.66 0.42
C ARG A 7 0.39 62.56 -0.51
N GLU A 8 1.66 62.65 -0.88
CA GLU A 8 2.40 61.53 -1.46
C GLU A 8 2.45 60.39 -0.43
N VAL A 9 1.79 59.28 -0.76
CA VAL A 9 1.90 58.03 0.00
C VAL A 9 3.27 57.42 -0.30
N GLN A 10 4.25 57.65 0.57
CA GLN A 10 5.53 56.95 0.51
C GLN A 10 5.32 55.45 0.74
N ILE A 11 5.43 54.66 -0.32
CA ILE A 11 5.48 53.20 -0.23
C ILE A 11 6.81 52.86 0.48
N PRO A 12 6.81 52.16 1.63
CA PRO A 12 8.05 51.84 2.31
C PRO A 12 8.86 50.88 1.43
N VAL A 13 10.02 51.34 0.94
CA VAL A 13 10.99 50.48 0.27
C VAL A 13 11.52 49.51 1.31
N SER A 14 11.02 48.27 1.31
CA SER A 14 11.54 47.24 2.21
C SER A 14 13.03 47.05 1.92
N LYS A 15 13.90 47.24 2.91
CA LYS A 15 15.33 46.93 2.79
C LYS A 15 15.47 45.49 2.27
N LYS A 16 16.19 45.31 1.16
CA LYS A 16 16.48 43.99 0.60
C LYS A 16 17.30 43.20 1.62
N LYS A 17 16.76 42.08 2.07
CA LYS A 17 17.44 41.14 2.98
C LYS A 17 18.53 40.38 2.21
N SER A 18 19.64 40.09 2.87
CA SER A 18 20.65 39.15 2.40
C SER A 18 20.12 37.71 2.39
N TRP A 19 20.82 36.82 1.67
CA TRP A 19 20.50 35.39 1.66
C TRP A 19 20.43 34.77 3.07
N SER A 20 21.40 35.09 3.93
CA SER A 20 21.46 34.57 5.30
C SER A 20 20.28 35.06 6.15
N GLU A 21 19.88 36.32 5.99
CA GLU A 21 18.71 36.87 6.68
C GLU A 21 17.41 36.23 6.18
N LEU A 22 17.27 36.01 4.88
CA LEU A 22 16.13 35.29 4.31
C LEU A 22 16.09 33.84 4.81
N LYS A 23 17.22 33.14 4.84
CA LYS A 23 17.33 31.78 5.40
C LYS A 23 16.86 31.75 6.85
N ASN A 24 17.32 32.68 7.69
CA ASN A 24 16.93 32.74 9.10
C ASN A 24 15.43 33.02 9.27
N VAL A 25 14.86 33.93 8.47
CA VAL A 25 13.41 34.21 8.47
C VAL A 25 12.62 32.95 8.12
N VAL A 26 13.03 32.20 7.09
CA VAL A 26 12.36 30.95 6.69
C VAL A 26 12.50 29.87 7.77
N CYS A 27 13.68 29.73 8.40
CA CYS A 27 13.89 28.79 9.49
C CYS A 27 12.98 29.09 10.69
N GLU A 28 12.86 30.36 11.06
CA GLU A 28 12.00 30.79 12.17
C GLU A 28 10.53 30.55 11.85
N LEU A 29 10.08 30.90 10.63
CA LEU A 29 8.72 30.61 10.18
C LEU A 29 8.42 29.11 10.19
N ARG A 30 9.34 28.27 9.69
CA ARG A 30 9.17 26.80 9.75
C ARG A 30 9.07 26.29 11.18
N ARG A 31 9.85 26.84 12.11
CA ARG A 31 9.79 26.49 13.53
C ARG A 31 8.47 26.90 14.18
N GLN A 32 7.92 28.05 13.81
CA GLN A 32 6.61 28.51 14.31
C GLN A 32 5.47 27.68 13.73
N LEU A 33 5.55 27.31 12.45
CA LEU A 33 4.53 26.56 11.74
C LEU A 33 4.63 25.04 11.97
N SER A 34 5.73 24.51 12.50
CA SER A 34 5.90 23.06 12.69
C SER A 34 4.82 22.46 13.61
N GLY A 35 4.37 23.21 14.62
CA GLY A 35 3.28 22.81 15.51
C GLY A 35 1.86 22.93 14.90
N LEU A 36 1.72 23.59 13.75
CA LEU A 36 0.45 23.73 13.02
C LEU A 36 0.29 22.64 11.94
N SER A 37 1.32 21.83 11.71
CA SER A 37 1.24 20.66 10.83
C SER A 37 0.28 19.64 11.45
N THR A 38 -1.00 19.79 11.14
CA THR A 38 -2.03 18.85 11.56
C THR A 38 -1.87 17.59 10.72
N MET A 39 -1.29 16.55 11.34
CA MET A 39 -1.30 15.22 10.75
C MET A 39 -2.73 14.69 10.83
N VAL A 40 -3.39 14.61 9.68
CA VAL A 40 -4.73 14.05 9.57
C VAL A 40 -4.61 12.52 9.57
N PRO A 41 -5.33 11.80 10.46
CA PRO A 41 -5.37 10.34 10.43
C PRO A 41 -5.77 9.80 9.05
N GLY A 42 -4.98 8.87 8.52
CA GLY A 42 -5.25 8.16 7.27
C GLY A 42 -5.66 6.71 7.50
N SER A 43 -6.17 6.06 6.46
CA SER A 43 -6.48 4.62 6.45
C SER A 43 -7.30 4.16 7.66
N LEU A 44 -8.47 4.75 7.88
CA LEU A 44 -9.30 4.42 9.04
C LEU A 44 -10.03 3.09 8.85
N THR A 45 -9.94 2.20 9.84
CA THR A 45 -10.71 0.95 9.88
C THR A 45 -11.39 0.78 11.23
N PHE A 46 -12.62 0.28 11.22
CA PHE A 46 -13.41 0.01 12.43
C PHE A 46 -13.49 -1.49 12.67
N ARG A 47 -13.38 -1.90 13.93
CA ARG A 47 -13.61 -3.28 14.38
C ARG A 47 -14.35 -3.29 15.70
N THR A 48 -15.32 -4.18 15.82
CA THR A 48 -15.93 -4.53 17.09
C THR A 48 -15.09 -5.62 17.76
N LEU A 49 -14.57 -5.32 18.95
CA LEU A 49 -13.80 -6.25 19.77
C LEU A 49 -14.72 -7.30 20.42
N PRO A 50 -14.17 -8.44 20.88
CA PRO A 50 -14.96 -9.49 21.54
C PRO A 50 -15.72 -9.04 22.78
N ASP A 51 -15.27 -7.96 23.44
CA ASP A 51 -15.93 -7.36 24.60
C ASP A 51 -17.03 -6.34 24.24
N GLY A 52 -17.33 -6.17 22.95
CA GLY A 52 -18.35 -5.27 22.43
C GLY A 52 -17.89 -3.82 22.22
N ARG A 53 -16.64 -3.47 22.55
CA ARG A 53 -16.09 -2.14 22.25
C ARG A 53 -15.83 -1.99 20.76
N THR A 54 -16.07 -0.79 20.22
CA THR A 54 -15.64 -0.45 18.86
C THR A 54 -14.29 0.24 18.92
N ARG A 55 -13.29 -0.33 18.24
CA ARG A 55 -11.95 0.23 18.08
C ARG A 55 -11.76 0.76 16.67
N ILE A 56 -11.19 1.96 16.56
CA ILE A 56 -10.79 2.59 15.31
C ILE A 56 -9.28 2.43 15.18
N TYR A 57 -8.81 1.88 14.06
CA TYR A 57 -7.39 1.80 13.69
C TYR A 57 -7.11 2.84 12.60
N PHE A 58 -5.95 3.48 12.65
CA PHE A 58 -5.56 4.49 11.68
C PHE A 58 -4.05 4.70 11.67
N LEU A 59 -3.54 5.22 10.56
CA LEU A 59 -2.15 5.64 10.44
C LEU A 59 -2.03 7.13 10.74
N SER A 60 -1.11 7.47 11.63
CA SER A 60 -0.74 8.86 11.89
C SER A 60 0.64 8.93 12.52
N THR A 61 1.25 10.10 12.46
CA THR A 61 2.48 10.40 13.20
C THR A 61 2.10 10.84 14.63
N PRO A 62 2.63 10.21 15.69
CA PRO A 62 2.41 10.64 17.07
C PRO A 62 2.93 12.05 17.33
N ALA A 63 2.38 12.78 18.30
CA ALA A 63 2.73 14.18 18.58
C ALA A 63 4.24 14.43 18.86
N ASN A 64 4.94 13.44 19.41
CA ASN A 64 6.37 13.50 19.70
C ASN A 64 7.20 12.61 18.76
N GLY A 65 6.56 12.01 17.76
CA GLY A 65 7.17 11.09 16.79
C GLY A 65 7.44 11.77 15.46
N TRP A 66 8.33 11.15 14.68
CA TRP A 66 8.67 11.59 13.32
C TRP A 66 8.22 10.56 12.27
N GLU A 67 7.85 9.36 12.73
CA GLU A 67 7.44 8.24 11.91
C GLU A 67 5.92 8.02 12.04
N THR A 68 5.28 7.77 10.92
CA THR A 68 3.92 7.26 10.85
C THR A 68 3.89 5.83 11.39
N THR A 69 2.95 5.58 12.30
CA THR A 69 2.73 4.26 12.89
C THR A 69 1.24 3.96 12.98
N LEU A 70 0.92 2.72 13.31
CA LEU A 70 -0.44 2.28 13.54
C LEU A 70 -0.89 2.68 14.94
N LEU A 71 -1.92 3.53 14.97
CA LEU A 71 -2.59 3.99 16.19
C LEU A 71 -4.00 3.42 16.25
N CYS A 72 -4.54 3.37 17.46
CA CYS A 72 -5.95 3.07 17.66
C CYS A 72 -6.60 4.02 18.66
N ALA A 73 -7.92 4.05 18.63
CA ALA A 73 -8.77 4.76 19.57
C ALA A 73 -10.05 3.95 19.83
N ASP A 74 -10.39 3.78 21.11
CA ASP A 74 -11.63 3.11 21.51
C ASP A 74 -12.78 4.12 21.54
N VAL A 75 -13.90 3.77 20.91
CA VAL A 75 -15.12 4.58 20.89
C VAL A 75 -15.89 4.32 22.18
N PRO A 76 -16.17 5.36 22.99
CA PRO A 76 -16.97 5.19 24.19
C PRO A 76 -18.42 4.81 23.82
N PRO A 77 -19.09 3.96 24.61
CA PRO A 77 -20.46 3.50 24.32
C PRO A 77 -21.50 4.62 24.39
N VAL A 78 -21.21 5.72 25.11
CA VAL A 78 -22.09 6.88 25.23
C VAL A 78 -21.42 8.07 24.56
N ALA A 79 -22.12 8.66 23.59
CA ALA A 79 -21.68 9.87 22.92
C ALA A 79 -21.84 11.06 23.88
N SER A 80 -20.72 11.51 24.46
CA SER A 80 -20.63 12.79 25.16
C SER A 80 -20.09 13.84 24.20
N HIS A 81 -20.83 14.96 24.05
CA HIS A 81 -20.37 16.06 23.21
C HIS A 81 -19.01 16.60 23.72
N GLY A 82 -18.05 16.75 22.81
CA GLY A 82 -16.75 17.37 23.10
C GLY A 82 -15.66 16.43 23.64
N HIS A 83 -15.88 15.11 23.72
CA HIS A 83 -14.81 14.18 24.10
C HIS A 83 -13.81 13.95 22.96
N ARG A 84 -12.52 14.13 23.26
CA ARG A 84 -11.42 13.78 22.35
C ARG A 84 -11.05 12.33 22.60
N LEU A 85 -11.03 11.52 21.55
CA LEU A 85 -10.60 10.13 21.65
C LEU A 85 -9.10 10.09 21.95
N ALA A 86 -8.70 9.28 22.94
CA ALA A 86 -7.31 9.07 23.26
C ALA A 86 -6.66 8.19 22.18
N TRP A 87 -5.56 8.65 21.60
CA TRP A 87 -4.80 7.88 20.62
C TRP A 87 -3.77 7.03 21.34
N THR A 88 -3.80 5.73 21.12
CA THR A 88 -2.85 4.77 21.69
C THR A 88 -2.10 4.05 20.57
N PRO A 89 -0.77 3.91 20.65
CA PRO A 89 -0.02 3.07 19.73
C PRO A 89 -0.52 1.62 19.77
N VAL A 90 -0.78 1.05 18.60
CA VAL A 90 -1.08 -0.39 18.48
C VAL A 90 0.21 -1.20 18.58
N ILE A 91 1.34 -0.62 18.20
CA ILE A 91 2.63 -1.29 18.15
C ILE A 91 3.55 -0.72 19.24
N GLU A 92 4.34 -1.57 19.88
CA GLU A 92 5.33 -1.13 20.86
C GLU A 92 6.40 -0.20 20.25
N ALA A 93 6.80 0.83 21.00
CA ALA A 93 7.75 1.85 20.55
C ALA A 93 9.19 1.33 20.34
N ASN A 94 9.52 0.14 20.87
CA ASN A 94 10.81 -0.53 20.69
C ASN A 94 10.91 -1.28 19.34
N PHE A 95 9.86 -1.28 18.52
CA PHE A 95 9.90 -1.87 17.19
C PHE A 95 10.79 -1.03 16.24
N GLN A 96 12.08 -1.36 16.22
CA GLN A 96 13.14 -0.63 15.50
C GLN A 96 13.27 -1.00 14.00
N SER A 97 12.31 -1.73 13.43
CA SER A 97 12.40 -2.19 12.04
C SER A 97 12.51 -1.04 11.03
N LEU A 98 12.05 0.17 11.40
CA LEU A 98 12.09 1.37 10.55
C LEU A 98 13.43 2.13 10.64
N SER A 99 14.27 1.85 11.66
CA SER A 99 15.46 2.64 11.99
C SER A 99 16.78 2.05 11.44
N GLY A 100 16.71 0.92 10.73
CA GLY A 100 17.86 0.28 10.08
C GLY A 100 18.23 0.94 8.76
N ALA A 101 19.06 1.97 8.81
CA ALA A 101 19.90 2.52 7.72
C ALA A 101 19.47 2.21 6.25
N GLY A 102 18.48 2.95 5.75
CA GLY A 102 18.65 3.70 4.50
C GLY A 102 18.71 2.93 3.17
N ARG A 103 18.15 1.72 3.07
CA ARG A 103 17.97 1.05 1.76
C ARG A 103 16.53 0.58 1.60
N PHE A 104 15.61 1.52 1.47
CA PHE A 104 14.29 1.23 0.91
C PHE A 104 14.49 0.69 -0.50
N SER A 105 13.76 -0.35 -0.86
CA SER A 105 13.81 -0.84 -2.24
C SER A 105 13.37 0.25 -3.21
N ARG A 106 13.83 0.17 -4.46
CA ARG A 106 13.44 1.10 -5.51
C ARG A 106 11.93 1.11 -5.68
N GLU A 107 11.31 -0.08 -5.61
CA GLU A 107 9.90 -0.28 -5.80
C GLU A 107 9.06 0.36 -4.68
N GLU A 108 9.53 0.29 -3.42
CA GLU A 108 8.89 0.99 -2.30
C GLU A 108 8.96 2.51 -2.45
N GLN A 109 10.14 3.04 -2.81
CA GLN A 109 10.34 4.48 -3.01
C GLN A 109 9.40 5.01 -4.09
N LEU A 110 9.33 4.34 -5.24
CA LEU A 110 8.45 4.72 -6.34
C LEU A 110 6.96 4.61 -5.95
N LEU A 111 6.57 3.59 -5.17
CA LEU A 111 5.21 3.48 -4.67
C LEU A 111 4.84 4.64 -3.73
N TRP A 112 5.78 5.08 -2.89
CA TRP A 112 5.57 6.20 -1.96
C TRP A 112 5.44 7.54 -2.67
N GLU A 113 6.27 7.79 -3.68
CA GLU A 113 6.16 8.98 -4.53
C GLU A 113 4.75 9.06 -5.17
N ARG A 114 4.29 7.96 -5.77
CA ARG A 114 2.98 7.89 -6.45
C ARG A 114 1.80 7.97 -5.49
N LYS A 115 1.95 7.49 -4.24
CA LYS A 115 0.96 7.65 -3.17
C LYS A 115 1.06 9.01 -2.47
N ARG A 116 2.07 9.83 -2.81
CA ARG A 116 2.35 11.14 -2.20
C ARG A 116 2.54 11.05 -0.68
N LEU A 117 3.21 10.00 -0.23
CA LEU A 117 3.48 9.75 1.18
C LEU A 117 4.72 10.54 1.61
N ALA A 118 4.49 11.63 2.34
CA ALA A 118 5.56 12.53 2.79
C ALA A 118 6.24 12.07 4.09
N THR A 119 5.66 11.10 4.81
CA THR A 119 6.14 10.63 6.10
C THR A 119 6.71 9.21 6.01
N TRP A 120 7.76 8.97 6.79
CA TRP A 120 8.38 7.66 6.92
C TRP A 120 7.60 6.77 7.88
N GLY A 121 7.79 5.45 7.78
CA GLY A 121 7.22 4.47 8.70
C GLY A 121 6.20 3.55 8.05
N ILE A 122 5.18 3.16 8.81
CA ILE A 122 4.12 2.27 8.31
C ILE A 122 3.19 3.07 7.39
N THR A 123 3.18 2.70 6.11
CA THR A 123 2.45 3.43 5.05
C THR A 123 1.10 2.83 4.69
N SER A 124 0.89 1.57 5.04
CA SER A 124 -0.37 0.85 4.84
C SER A 124 -0.48 -0.29 5.85
N TYR A 125 -1.69 -0.78 6.08
CA TYR A 125 -1.94 -1.97 6.86
C TYR A 125 -3.22 -2.65 6.37
N GLU A 126 -3.32 -3.94 6.64
CA GLU A 126 -4.49 -4.78 6.43
C GLU A 126 -5.01 -5.26 7.78
N LEU A 127 -6.33 -5.29 7.95
CA LEU A 127 -6.99 -5.79 9.16
C LEU A 127 -8.04 -6.83 8.78
N HIS A 128 -7.82 -8.07 9.21
CA HIS A 128 -8.85 -9.09 9.18
C HIS A 128 -9.78 -8.93 10.38
N ARG A 129 -11.02 -8.47 10.12
CA ARG A 129 -11.95 -8.02 11.17
C ARG A 129 -12.32 -9.11 12.18
N GLU A 130 -12.54 -10.33 11.70
CA GLU A 130 -13.01 -11.44 12.53
C GLU A 130 -11.91 -11.94 13.48
N SER A 131 -10.70 -12.17 12.96
CA SER A 131 -9.58 -12.65 13.79
C SER A 131 -8.85 -11.55 14.55
N GLY A 132 -8.92 -10.30 14.08
CA GLY A 132 -8.10 -9.20 14.60
C GLY A 132 -6.65 -9.20 14.14
N LYS A 133 -6.35 -10.00 13.12
CA LYS A 133 -5.01 -10.06 12.53
C LYS A 133 -4.73 -8.78 11.76
N LEU A 134 -3.60 -8.17 12.06
CA LEU A 134 -3.04 -7.03 11.37
C LEU A 134 -1.82 -7.49 10.58
N VAL A 135 -1.68 -7.02 9.34
CA VAL A 135 -0.49 -7.22 8.51
C VAL A 135 -0.08 -5.88 7.92
N PHE A 136 1.20 -5.55 7.95
CA PHE A 136 1.70 -4.31 7.37
C PHE A 136 3.13 -4.46 6.85
N PRO A 137 3.50 -3.74 5.78
CA PRO A 137 4.86 -3.72 5.28
C PRO A 137 5.76 -2.81 6.13
N ALA A 138 6.97 -3.28 6.40
CA ALA A 138 8.06 -2.49 6.96
C ALA A 138 9.41 -3.08 6.55
N ALA A 139 10.40 -2.24 6.24
CA ALA A 139 11.76 -2.65 5.86
C ALA A 139 11.79 -3.73 4.75
N SER A 140 11.02 -3.54 3.68
CA SER A 140 10.89 -4.50 2.56
C SER A 140 10.37 -5.90 2.94
N SER A 141 9.95 -6.10 4.20
CA SER A 141 9.36 -7.33 4.73
C SER A 141 7.90 -7.08 5.18
N LEU A 142 7.21 -8.13 5.60
CA LEU A 142 5.87 -8.05 6.16
C LEU A 142 5.88 -8.42 7.63
N PHE A 143 5.19 -7.64 8.44
CA PHE A 143 5.01 -7.89 9.86
C PHE A 143 3.54 -8.16 10.16
N GLN A 144 3.30 -8.98 11.18
CA GLN A 144 1.96 -9.27 11.66
C GLN A 144 1.84 -9.06 13.17
N CYS A 145 0.64 -8.73 13.61
CA CYS A 145 0.25 -8.80 15.01
C CYS A 145 -1.22 -9.21 15.14
N LEU A 146 -1.61 -9.67 16.32
CA LEU A 146 -2.98 -10.09 16.62
C LEU A 146 -3.54 -9.18 17.71
N ASP A 147 -4.49 -8.31 17.36
CA ASP A 147 -5.14 -7.47 18.37
C ASP A 147 -6.28 -8.22 19.04
N THR A 148 -6.11 -8.53 20.32
CA THR A 148 -7.12 -9.14 21.19
C THR A 148 -7.90 -8.10 22.01
N GLY A 149 -7.60 -6.81 21.87
CA GLY A 149 -8.22 -5.71 22.60
C GLY A 149 -7.34 -5.09 23.68
N PHE A 150 -6.15 -5.62 23.93
CA PHE A 150 -5.29 -5.25 25.06
C PHE A 150 -3.87 -4.86 24.64
N GLY A 151 -3.39 -3.74 25.20
CA GLY A 151 -1.99 -3.31 25.17
C GLY A 151 -1.44 -2.95 23.79
N PRO A 152 -0.24 -2.35 23.75
CA PRO A 152 0.56 -2.33 22.53
C PRO A 152 1.05 -3.75 22.22
N LEU A 153 1.12 -4.07 20.94
CA LEU A 153 1.51 -5.37 20.41
C LEU A 153 2.97 -5.32 19.95
N PHE A 154 3.69 -6.41 20.14
CA PHE A 154 5.00 -6.60 19.52
C PHE A 154 4.83 -7.31 18.17
N PRO A 155 5.16 -6.68 17.03
CA PRO A 155 4.98 -7.29 15.72
C PRO A 155 5.96 -8.44 15.49
N ALA A 156 5.48 -9.53 14.92
CA ALA A 156 6.31 -10.64 14.45
C ALA A 156 6.56 -10.50 12.95
N GLU A 157 7.82 -10.64 12.53
CA GLU A 157 8.17 -10.71 11.11
C GLU A 157 7.62 -12.01 10.51
N LEU A 158 6.97 -11.90 9.34
CA LEU A 158 6.52 -13.05 8.57
C LEU A 158 7.73 -13.73 7.91
N ARG A 159 7.93 -15.01 8.20
CA ARG A 159 8.94 -15.81 7.52
C ARG A 159 8.49 -16.03 6.07
N MET A 160 9.29 -15.53 5.12
CA MET A 160 9.01 -15.62 3.69
C MET A 160 10.27 -16.01 2.94
N ASN A 161 10.14 -16.82 1.87
CA ASN A 161 11.27 -17.30 1.07
C ASN A 161 11.58 -16.43 -0.17
N SER A 162 10.70 -15.48 -0.50
CA SER A 162 10.88 -14.56 -1.64
C SER A 162 11.92 -13.46 -1.34
N CYS A 163 12.72 -13.06 -2.34
CA CYS A 163 13.66 -11.94 -2.24
C CYS A 163 13.05 -10.65 -2.84
N GLY A 164 13.34 -9.48 -2.27
CA GLY A 164 12.80 -8.17 -2.72
C GLY A 164 11.72 -7.59 -1.78
N ALA A 165 11.14 -6.44 -2.12
CA ALA A 165 10.13 -5.79 -1.28
C ALA A 165 8.73 -6.39 -1.46
N LYS A 166 7.96 -6.44 -0.36
CA LYS A 166 6.64 -7.09 -0.32
C LYS A 166 5.57 -6.02 -0.44
N LEU A 167 5.12 -5.80 -1.66
CA LEU A 167 4.23 -4.69 -1.99
C LEU A 167 2.77 -5.11 -1.90
N ASN A 168 1.92 -4.15 -1.53
CA ASN A 168 0.46 -4.28 -1.47
C ASN A 168 0.01 -5.61 -0.83
N PRO A 169 0.39 -5.92 0.41
CA PRO A 169 -0.04 -7.15 1.07
C PRO A 169 -1.56 -7.16 1.28
N GLN A 170 -2.18 -8.34 1.17
CA GLN A 170 -3.62 -8.54 1.42
C GLN A 170 -3.88 -9.84 2.16
N ILE A 171 -4.61 -9.75 3.27
CA ILE A 171 -5.06 -10.93 4.02
C ILE A 171 -6.22 -11.56 3.24
N CYS A 172 -6.20 -12.89 3.07
CA CYS A 172 -7.30 -13.60 2.44
C CYS A 172 -8.59 -13.44 3.28
N PRO A 173 -9.73 -13.02 2.68
CA PRO A 173 -10.98 -12.79 3.41
C PRO A 173 -11.59 -14.04 4.04
N SER A 174 -11.33 -15.22 3.49
CA SER A 174 -11.87 -16.50 3.99
C SER A 174 -10.91 -17.24 4.91
N ASN A 175 -9.61 -16.98 4.83
CA ASN A 175 -8.60 -17.62 5.66
C ASN A 175 -7.54 -16.60 6.11
N PRO A 176 -7.56 -16.14 7.37
CA PRO A 176 -6.62 -15.13 7.84
C PRO A 176 -5.15 -15.58 7.82
N ASP A 177 -4.86 -16.88 7.74
CA ASP A 177 -3.49 -17.40 7.70
C ASP A 177 -2.83 -17.29 6.33
N LEU A 178 -3.60 -16.96 5.28
CA LEU A 178 -3.06 -16.69 3.96
C LEU A 178 -2.92 -15.18 3.72
N VAL A 179 -1.72 -14.77 3.30
CA VAL A 179 -1.41 -13.40 2.92
C VAL A 179 -0.84 -13.41 1.51
N ALA A 180 -1.54 -12.73 0.59
CA ALA A 180 -1.01 -12.43 -0.74
C ALA A 180 -0.19 -11.14 -0.70
N TYR A 181 0.78 -11.03 -1.59
CA TYR A 181 1.57 -9.83 -1.80
C TYR A 181 2.21 -9.90 -3.19
N VAL A 182 2.64 -8.76 -3.68
CA VAL A 182 3.49 -8.71 -4.86
C VAL A 182 4.95 -8.69 -4.45
N CYS A 183 5.76 -9.48 -5.12
CA CYS A 183 7.21 -9.47 -4.99
C CYS A 183 7.83 -9.77 -6.35
N ASP A 184 8.79 -8.94 -6.78
CA ASP A 184 9.48 -9.11 -8.06
C ASP A 184 8.51 -9.18 -9.25
N CYS A 185 7.57 -8.23 -9.30
CA CYS A 185 6.55 -8.10 -10.35
C CYS A 185 5.59 -9.29 -10.53
N ASP A 186 5.53 -10.20 -9.56
CA ASP A 186 4.59 -11.32 -9.53
C ASP A 186 3.89 -11.48 -8.18
N ILE A 187 2.76 -12.20 -8.21
CA ILE A 187 1.93 -12.47 -7.05
C ILE A 187 2.49 -13.69 -6.31
N TRP A 188 2.62 -13.53 -5.00
CA TRP A 188 3.00 -14.58 -4.07
C TRP A 188 1.92 -14.73 -3.00
N VAL A 189 1.80 -15.94 -2.46
CA VAL A 189 0.99 -16.20 -1.27
C VAL A 189 1.84 -16.89 -0.22
N SER A 190 1.75 -16.40 1.00
CA SER A 190 2.41 -16.95 2.18
C SER A 190 1.38 -17.43 3.19
N HIS A 191 1.59 -18.64 3.70
CA HIS A 191 0.91 -19.12 4.88
C HIS A 191 1.68 -18.69 6.14
N THR A 192 1.08 -17.82 6.96
CA THR A 192 1.80 -17.08 8.00
C THR A 192 2.27 -17.93 9.18
N LEU A 193 1.60 -19.06 9.46
CA LEU A 193 1.96 -19.92 10.58
C LEU A 193 3.14 -20.84 10.23
N THR A 194 3.18 -21.36 9.00
CA THR A 194 4.24 -22.27 8.54
C THR A 194 5.42 -21.51 7.92
N GLY A 195 5.20 -20.28 7.45
CA GLY A 195 6.16 -19.54 6.65
C GLY A 195 6.34 -20.10 5.23
N CYS A 196 5.44 -20.98 4.79
CA CYS A 196 5.47 -21.52 3.43
C CYS A 196 4.97 -20.44 2.46
N SER A 197 5.83 -20.00 1.55
CA SER A 197 5.48 -19.05 0.50
C SER A 197 5.59 -19.70 -0.88
N VAL A 198 4.62 -19.43 -1.75
CA VAL A 198 4.57 -19.93 -3.12
C VAL A 198 4.34 -18.76 -4.07
N ARG A 199 5.14 -18.71 -5.14
CA ARG A 199 4.93 -17.81 -6.28
C ARG A 199 3.77 -18.33 -7.12
N LEU A 200 2.73 -17.53 -7.28
CA LEU A 200 1.52 -17.91 -8.00
C LEU A 200 1.58 -17.55 -9.49
N THR A 201 2.26 -16.47 -9.85
CA THR A 201 2.37 -15.99 -11.22
C THR A 201 3.84 -15.92 -11.67
N PHE A 202 4.06 -16.06 -12.98
CA PHE A 202 5.39 -16.09 -13.59
C PHE A 202 5.45 -15.16 -14.81
N ALA A 203 4.81 -14.00 -14.70
CA ALA A 203 4.81 -12.99 -15.76
C ALA A 203 6.22 -12.39 -15.91
N HIS A 204 6.85 -12.05 -14.78
CA HIS A 204 8.20 -11.50 -14.73
C HIS A 204 9.25 -12.62 -14.83
N LYS A 205 10.21 -12.49 -15.72
CA LYS A 205 11.24 -13.52 -15.98
C LYS A 205 12.56 -13.27 -15.25
N GLY A 206 12.70 -12.14 -14.54
CA GLY A 206 13.94 -11.75 -13.87
C GLY A 206 15.04 -11.34 -14.86
N GLY A 207 14.65 -10.82 -16.03
CA GLY A 207 15.59 -10.32 -17.04
C GLY A 207 16.43 -9.16 -16.52
N ARG A 208 17.69 -9.06 -16.97
CA ARG A 208 18.58 -7.95 -16.55
C ARG A 208 18.15 -6.58 -17.11
N ASN A 209 17.46 -6.58 -18.25
CA ASN A 209 17.05 -5.36 -18.96
C ASN A 209 15.52 -5.23 -18.94
N MET A 210 15.02 -4.03 -18.68
CA MET A 210 13.57 -3.73 -18.68
C MET A 210 12.92 -3.92 -20.06
N ALA A 211 13.72 -3.86 -21.13
CA ALA A 211 13.25 -4.09 -22.50
C ALA A 211 12.81 -5.55 -22.74
N ASP A 212 13.50 -6.52 -22.13
CA ASP A 212 13.33 -7.95 -22.39
C ASP A 212 12.30 -8.63 -21.45
N ASP A 213 11.82 -7.89 -20.45
CA ASP A 213 10.92 -8.39 -19.41
C ASP A 213 9.79 -7.37 -19.10
N PRO A 214 8.85 -7.15 -20.04
CA PRO A 214 7.85 -6.09 -19.98
C PRO A 214 6.59 -6.47 -19.18
N LEU A 215 6.47 -7.72 -18.74
CA LEU A 215 5.25 -8.23 -18.13
C LEU A 215 5.31 -8.16 -16.60
N SER A 216 4.18 -7.81 -15.99
CA SER A 216 4.00 -7.89 -14.54
C SER A 216 2.60 -8.39 -14.18
N ALA A 217 2.47 -9.04 -13.02
CA ALA A 217 1.22 -9.56 -12.52
C ALA A 217 0.92 -8.98 -11.13
N GLY A 218 -0.30 -8.48 -10.95
CA GLY A 218 -0.75 -7.91 -9.68
C GLY A 218 -0.27 -6.48 -9.39
N LEU A 219 0.46 -5.86 -10.33
CA LEU A 219 0.90 -4.47 -10.27
C LEU A 219 0.25 -3.63 -11.37
N PRO A 220 -0.41 -2.51 -11.02
CA PRO A 220 -0.88 -1.55 -12.01
C PRO A 220 0.28 -0.82 -12.69
N SER A 221 0.12 -0.42 -13.94
CA SER A 221 1.11 0.40 -14.66
C SER A 221 1.32 1.79 -14.04
N TYR A 222 2.38 2.48 -14.45
CA TYR A 222 2.70 3.83 -13.97
C TYR A 222 1.49 4.78 -14.03
N VAL A 223 0.79 4.82 -15.16
CA VAL A 223 -0.36 5.72 -15.38
C VAL A 223 -1.51 5.39 -14.43
N MET A 224 -1.76 4.10 -14.16
CA MET A 224 -2.82 3.70 -13.23
C MET A 224 -2.56 4.20 -11.81
N GLN A 225 -1.29 4.22 -11.41
CA GLN A 225 -0.87 4.71 -10.09
C GLN A 225 -0.90 6.25 -10.03
N GLU A 226 -0.35 6.95 -11.03
CA GLU A 226 -0.19 8.40 -11.01
C GLU A 226 -1.50 9.16 -11.33
N GLU A 227 -2.21 8.75 -12.37
CA GLU A 227 -3.37 9.50 -12.91
C GLU A 227 -4.72 9.00 -12.36
N PHE A 228 -4.81 7.71 -12.02
CA PHE A 228 -6.07 7.09 -11.57
C PHE A 228 -6.09 6.67 -10.10
N SER A 229 -4.99 6.91 -9.38
CA SER A 229 -4.80 6.54 -7.97
C SER A 229 -5.17 5.08 -7.68
N ARG A 230 -4.88 4.17 -8.61
CA ARG A 230 -5.05 2.73 -8.44
C ARG A 230 -3.68 2.10 -8.20
N TYR A 231 -3.47 1.65 -6.97
CA TYR A 231 -2.22 1.00 -6.54
C TYR A 231 -2.35 -0.52 -6.41
N GLN A 232 -3.57 -1.05 -6.46
CA GLN A 232 -3.89 -2.48 -6.37
C GLN A 232 -4.09 -3.07 -7.77
N GLY A 233 -3.43 -4.20 -8.05
CA GLY A 233 -3.56 -4.95 -9.30
C GLY A 233 -4.05 -6.39 -9.13
N TYR A 234 -4.41 -6.80 -7.91
CA TYR A 234 -4.98 -8.12 -7.64
C TYR A 234 -6.03 -8.06 -6.51
N TRP A 235 -6.98 -8.99 -6.53
CA TRP A 235 -8.17 -8.99 -5.68
C TRP A 235 -8.53 -10.42 -5.28
N TRP A 236 -8.44 -10.72 -3.98
CA TRP A 236 -8.95 -11.97 -3.41
C TRP A 236 -10.44 -12.15 -3.70
N GLN A 237 -10.85 -13.38 -4.00
CA GLN A 237 -12.26 -13.77 -3.99
C GLN A 237 -12.84 -13.48 -2.59
N PRO A 238 -13.98 -12.77 -2.49
CA PRO A 238 -14.61 -12.49 -1.21
C PRO A 238 -15.24 -13.76 -0.64
N ARG A 239 -15.53 -13.71 0.66
CA ARG A 239 -16.24 -14.79 1.35
C ARG A 239 -17.72 -14.81 0.92
N THR A 240 -18.22 -15.96 0.50
CA THR A 240 -19.62 -16.16 0.13
C THR A 240 -20.52 -16.29 1.37
N PRO A 241 -21.68 -15.61 1.43
CA PRO A 241 -22.64 -15.81 2.51
C PRO A 241 -23.24 -17.22 2.44
N GLY A 242 -22.93 -18.09 3.41
CA GLY A 242 -23.30 -19.51 3.39
C GLY A 242 -22.11 -20.45 3.60
N ASP A 243 -20.90 -19.92 3.41
CA ASP A 243 -19.62 -20.50 3.84
C ASP A 243 -19.47 -20.31 5.38
N THR A 244 -20.49 -20.76 6.10
CA THR A 244 -20.41 -20.97 7.53
C THR A 244 -19.53 -22.18 7.77
N LEU A 245 -18.70 -22.10 8.81
CA LEU A 245 -18.02 -23.21 9.50
C LEU A 245 -19.06 -24.26 9.97
N ALA A 246 -19.80 -24.86 9.05
CA ALA A 246 -20.72 -25.93 9.32
C ALA A 246 -19.88 -27.12 9.78
N SER A 247 -19.97 -27.40 11.08
CA SER A 247 -19.37 -28.56 11.75
C SER A 247 -17.86 -28.73 11.50
N GLY A 248 -17.06 -27.90 12.19
CA GLY A 248 -15.65 -28.16 12.50
C GLY A 248 -14.89 -29.11 11.58
N MET A 249 -14.55 -28.68 10.36
CA MET A 249 -13.38 -29.16 9.60
C MET A 249 -13.16 -28.51 8.22
N SER A 250 -13.80 -27.39 7.86
CA SER A 250 -13.52 -26.72 6.58
C SER A 250 -13.04 -25.29 6.75
N ASP A 251 -11.73 -25.12 6.99
CA ASP A 251 -10.97 -23.86 6.84
C ASP A 251 -10.76 -23.48 5.36
N TYR A 252 -11.49 -24.11 4.45
CA TYR A 252 -11.30 -24.04 3.01
C TYR A 252 -12.34 -23.11 2.37
N GLY A 253 -12.04 -22.52 1.20
CA GLY A 253 -13.04 -21.77 0.43
C GLY A 253 -14.28 -22.60 0.07
N PRO A 254 -15.30 -22.04 -0.59
CA PRO A 254 -16.60 -22.70 -0.78
C PRO A 254 -16.53 -24.06 -1.49
N ASP A 255 -15.50 -24.26 -2.33
CA ASP A 255 -15.19 -25.53 -3.02
C ASP A 255 -13.84 -26.14 -2.58
N GLY A 256 -13.24 -25.58 -1.54
CA GLY A 256 -11.86 -25.79 -1.12
C GLY A 256 -10.78 -25.18 -2.00
N VAL A 257 -11.19 -24.31 -2.93
CA VAL A 257 -10.31 -23.59 -3.86
C VAL A 257 -10.24 -22.12 -3.47
N TYR A 258 -9.04 -21.59 -3.34
CA TYR A 258 -8.79 -20.17 -3.18
C TYR A 258 -8.55 -19.53 -4.55
N ARG A 259 -9.07 -18.33 -4.76
CA ARG A 259 -8.98 -17.62 -6.04
C ARG A 259 -8.55 -16.17 -5.84
N ILE A 260 -7.69 -15.70 -6.75
CA ILE A 260 -7.25 -14.31 -6.83
C ILE A 260 -7.43 -13.86 -8.28
N LEU A 261 -8.29 -12.86 -8.49
CA LEU A 261 -8.36 -12.13 -9.75
C LEU A 261 -7.18 -11.18 -9.80
N TYR A 262 -6.49 -11.10 -10.93
CA TYR A 262 -5.40 -10.16 -11.09
C TYR A 262 -5.34 -9.57 -12.49
N GLU A 263 -4.74 -8.39 -12.55
CA GLU A 263 -4.33 -7.75 -13.79
C GLU A 263 -2.90 -8.21 -14.13
N GLU A 264 -2.74 -8.72 -15.34
CA GLU A 264 -1.45 -8.84 -15.99
C GLU A 264 -1.27 -7.63 -16.91
N VAL A 265 -0.16 -6.91 -16.72
CA VAL A 265 0.17 -5.71 -17.47
C VAL A 265 1.31 -6.03 -18.43
N ASP A 266 1.12 -5.70 -19.70
CA ASP A 266 2.13 -5.76 -20.74
C ASP A 266 2.57 -4.35 -21.15
N GLU A 267 3.82 -4.00 -20.81
CA GLU A 267 4.42 -2.70 -21.15
C GLU A 267 5.31 -2.76 -22.40
N SER A 268 5.24 -3.82 -23.23
CA SER A 268 6.12 -4.04 -24.39
C SER A 268 6.19 -2.83 -25.33
N ASP A 269 5.03 -2.26 -25.67
CA ASP A 269 4.90 -1.11 -26.58
C ASP A 269 5.13 0.25 -25.90
N VAL A 270 5.27 0.27 -24.57
CA VAL A 270 5.52 1.49 -23.80
C VAL A 270 7.00 1.85 -23.91
N LYS A 271 7.28 3.10 -24.27
CA LYS A 271 8.65 3.58 -24.45
C LYS A 271 9.41 3.62 -23.12
N ILE A 272 10.68 3.23 -23.18
CA ILE A 272 11.62 3.31 -22.06
C ILE A 272 12.33 4.66 -22.10
N PHE A 273 12.41 5.30 -20.95
CA PHE A 273 13.18 6.51 -20.70
C PHE A 273 14.23 6.27 -19.63
N CYS A 274 15.37 6.94 -19.79
CA CYS A 274 16.53 6.79 -18.92
C CYS A 274 16.73 8.08 -18.11
N PHE A 275 16.79 7.96 -16.79
CA PHE A 275 17.03 9.07 -15.87
C PHE A 275 18.28 8.80 -15.02
N PRO A 276 19.04 9.83 -14.61
CA PRO A 276 20.10 9.64 -13.64
C PRO A 276 19.54 9.11 -12.32
N SER A 277 20.13 8.04 -11.76
CA SER A 277 19.72 7.52 -10.46
C SER A 277 20.01 8.55 -9.37
N SER A 278 19.10 8.64 -8.39
CA SER A 278 19.31 9.40 -7.15
C SER A 278 20.19 8.68 -6.13
N ASN A 279 20.53 7.40 -6.37
CA ASN A 279 21.38 6.63 -5.47
C ASN A 279 22.87 7.01 -5.62
N SER A 280 23.61 6.88 -4.51
CA SER A 280 24.94 7.48 -4.26
C SER A 280 26.09 7.04 -5.17
N ASN A 281 25.85 6.23 -6.20
CA ASN A 281 26.87 5.82 -7.17
C ASN A 281 26.77 6.70 -8.42
N LEU A 282 27.75 7.59 -8.58
CA LEU A 282 27.84 8.51 -9.71
C LEU A 282 27.87 7.72 -11.04
N GLY A 283 26.79 7.79 -11.83
CA GLY A 283 26.72 7.21 -13.17
C GLY A 283 25.71 6.07 -13.38
N GLU A 284 24.99 5.63 -12.34
CA GLU A 284 23.88 4.69 -12.52
C GLU A 284 22.70 5.38 -13.22
N ILE A 285 22.18 4.74 -14.27
CA ILE A 285 21.02 5.20 -15.03
C ILE A 285 19.86 4.28 -14.68
N GLU A 286 18.72 4.89 -14.37
CA GLU A 286 17.46 4.19 -14.14
C GLU A 286 16.57 4.24 -15.36
N GLU A 287 16.06 3.07 -15.74
CA GLU A 287 15.11 2.90 -16.84
C GLU A 287 13.68 2.90 -16.30
N PHE A 288 12.78 3.55 -17.04
CA PHE A 288 11.36 3.64 -16.73
C PHE A 288 10.51 3.50 -18.00
N ARG A 289 9.50 2.63 -17.96
CA ARG A 289 8.40 2.62 -18.93
C ARG A 289 7.53 3.85 -18.68
N PHE A 290 7.49 4.78 -19.64
CA PHE A 290 6.74 6.04 -19.50
C PHE A 290 5.93 6.35 -20.78
N PRO A 291 4.60 6.19 -20.75
CA PRO A 291 3.75 6.51 -21.88
C PRO A 291 3.50 8.03 -21.94
N ARG A 292 4.09 8.69 -22.93
CA ARG A 292 3.79 10.11 -23.21
C ARG A 292 2.44 10.22 -23.92
N ALA A 293 1.80 11.39 -23.79
CA ALA A 293 0.60 11.70 -24.55
C ALA A 293 0.80 11.43 -26.06
N GLY A 294 -0.14 10.68 -26.65
CA GLY A 294 -0.08 10.27 -28.06
C GLY A 294 0.87 9.11 -28.37
N THR A 295 1.46 8.45 -27.38
CA THR A 295 2.21 7.19 -27.54
C THR A 295 1.45 6.01 -26.92
N PRO A 296 1.76 4.75 -27.31
CA PRO A 296 1.07 3.58 -26.76
C PRO A 296 1.15 3.49 -25.23
N ASN A 297 0.03 3.11 -24.59
CA ASN A 297 -0.01 2.73 -23.18
C ASN A 297 0.29 1.23 -23.01
N SER A 298 0.39 0.82 -21.74
CA SER A 298 0.45 -0.59 -21.36
C SER A 298 -0.87 -1.30 -21.68
N GLN A 299 -0.81 -2.55 -22.11
CA GLN A 299 -2.00 -3.38 -22.31
C GLN A 299 -2.33 -4.12 -21.02
N SER A 300 -3.60 -4.11 -20.61
CA SER A 300 -4.08 -4.85 -19.45
C SER A 300 -4.85 -6.09 -19.87
N ASN A 301 -4.60 -7.21 -19.20
CA ASN A 301 -5.42 -8.41 -19.29
C ASN A 301 -5.86 -8.87 -17.90
N LEU A 302 -7.05 -9.45 -17.79
CA LEU A 302 -7.55 -10.02 -16.55
C LEU A 302 -7.38 -11.53 -16.55
N LYS A 303 -6.79 -12.05 -15.48
CA LYS A 303 -6.55 -13.47 -15.25
C LYS A 303 -6.97 -13.85 -13.84
N LEU A 304 -7.28 -15.13 -13.65
CA LEU A 304 -7.70 -15.67 -12.36
C LEU A 304 -6.74 -16.79 -11.98
N VAL A 305 -5.99 -16.63 -10.89
CA VAL A 305 -5.19 -17.72 -10.35
C VAL A 305 -5.97 -18.42 -9.23
N GLN A 306 -5.92 -19.75 -9.25
CA GLN A 306 -6.57 -20.58 -8.25
C GLN A 306 -5.61 -21.63 -7.69
N PHE A 307 -5.78 -21.99 -6.43
CA PHE A 307 -4.95 -22.98 -5.75
C PHE A 307 -5.71 -23.62 -4.59
N ILE A 308 -5.15 -24.71 -4.05
CA ILE A 308 -5.73 -25.45 -2.92
C ILE A 308 -4.71 -25.46 -1.77
N LEU A 309 -5.20 -25.49 -0.54
CA LEU A 309 -4.40 -25.71 0.67
C LEU A 309 -4.60 -27.17 1.13
N ARG A 310 -3.56 -28.01 1.10
CA ARG A 310 -3.65 -29.42 1.56
C ARG A 310 -3.38 -29.57 3.06
N GLU A 311 -3.67 -30.76 3.60
CA GLU A 311 -3.28 -31.16 4.96
C GLU A 311 -1.75 -31.01 5.13
N GLY A 312 -1.31 -30.10 6.01
CA GLY A 312 0.10 -29.69 6.15
C GLY A 312 0.39 -28.22 5.78
N PRO A 313 -0.61 -27.33 5.91
CA PRO A 313 -0.66 -25.98 5.33
C PRO A 313 0.20 -25.71 4.09
N GLN A 314 0.10 -26.59 3.09
CA GLN A 314 0.86 -26.49 1.85
C GLN A 314 -0.02 -26.00 0.71
N ILE A 315 0.42 -24.93 0.05
CA ILE A 315 -0.22 -24.39 -1.16
C ILE A 315 0.18 -25.27 -2.35
N VAL A 316 -0.81 -25.84 -3.04
CA VAL A 316 -0.63 -26.79 -4.15
C VAL A 316 -1.66 -26.54 -5.25
N ASP A 317 -1.55 -27.28 -6.35
CA ASP A 317 -2.50 -27.31 -7.46
C ASP A 317 -2.80 -25.90 -8.01
N VAL A 318 -1.75 -25.08 -8.09
CA VAL A 318 -1.81 -23.72 -8.63
C VAL A 318 -2.10 -23.79 -10.13
N SER A 319 -3.18 -23.15 -10.56
CA SER A 319 -3.56 -23.04 -11.97
C SER A 319 -4.03 -21.64 -12.29
N THR A 320 -3.67 -21.17 -13.49
CA THR A 320 -4.10 -19.87 -14.01
C THR A 320 -5.17 -20.08 -15.05
N LEU A 321 -6.26 -19.35 -14.91
CA LEU A 321 -7.36 -19.27 -15.85
C LEU A 321 -7.30 -17.92 -16.55
N GLU A 322 -7.49 -17.94 -17.86
CA GLU A 322 -7.47 -16.76 -18.71
C GLU A 322 -8.85 -16.59 -19.35
N LEU A 323 -9.17 -15.34 -19.74
CA LEU A 323 -10.35 -15.09 -20.54
C LEU A 323 -10.24 -15.81 -21.88
N GLN A 324 -11.36 -16.35 -22.36
CA GLN A 324 -11.42 -17.03 -23.66
C GLN A 324 -10.95 -16.12 -24.82
N TYR A 325 -11.19 -14.81 -24.68
CA TYR A 325 -10.72 -13.78 -25.59
C TYR A 325 -10.05 -12.66 -24.79
N PRO A 326 -8.93 -12.08 -25.25
CA PRO A 326 -8.29 -10.95 -24.59
C PRO A 326 -9.24 -9.75 -24.46
N LEU A 327 -9.02 -8.91 -23.43
CA LEU A 327 -9.80 -7.69 -23.24
C LEU A 327 -9.77 -6.77 -24.46
N SER A 328 -8.63 -6.68 -25.15
CA SER A 328 -8.48 -5.89 -26.38
C SER A 328 -9.37 -6.36 -27.54
N VAL A 329 -9.76 -7.64 -27.55
CA VAL A 329 -10.69 -8.20 -28.55
C VAL A 329 -12.13 -8.00 -28.13
N MET A 330 -12.45 -8.26 -26.85
CA MET A 330 -13.80 -8.11 -26.31
C MET A 330 -14.24 -6.64 -26.24
N PHE A 331 -13.31 -5.75 -25.92
CA PHE A 331 -13.52 -4.32 -25.75
C PHE A 331 -12.45 -3.52 -26.51
N PRO A 332 -12.52 -3.44 -27.85
CA PRO A 332 -11.48 -2.79 -28.67
C PRO A 332 -11.29 -1.29 -28.42
N TRP A 333 -12.24 -0.66 -27.74
CA TRP A 333 -12.23 0.76 -27.36
C TRP A 333 -11.62 1.00 -25.97
N MET A 334 -11.34 -0.07 -25.22
CA MET A 334 -10.84 0.02 -23.86
C MET A 334 -9.35 0.36 -23.85
N GLU A 335 -9.01 1.46 -23.19
CA GLU A 335 -7.60 1.87 -22.97
C GLU A 335 -7.12 1.59 -21.55
N TYR A 336 -7.99 1.78 -20.55
CA TYR A 336 -7.61 1.76 -19.14
C TYR A 336 -8.53 0.88 -18.30
N LEU A 337 -7.94 -0.01 -17.51
CA LEU A 337 -8.63 -0.77 -16.47
C LEU A 337 -8.62 0.04 -15.15
N VAL A 338 -9.60 0.93 -14.98
CA VAL A 338 -9.58 1.93 -13.89
C VAL A 338 -9.92 1.36 -12.53
N ARG A 339 -10.91 0.48 -12.42
CA ARG A 339 -11.29 -0.20 -11.17
C ARG A 339 -11.74 -1.63 -11.48
N VAL A 340 -11.41 -2.53 -10.58
CA VAL A 340 -11.75 -3.95 -10.63
C VAL A 340 -12.08 -4.39 -9.23
N GLY A 341 -12.94 -5.39 -9.11
CA GLY A 341 -13.25 -6.03 -7.84
C GLY A 341 -14.19 -7.20 -8.08
N TRP A 342 -14.62 -7.79 -6.99
CA TRP A 342 -15.61 -8.86 -6.98
C TRP A 342 -16.97 -8.33 -6.58
N THR A 343 -18.03 -8.98 -7.07
CA THR A 343 -19.35 -8.86 -6.47
C THR A 343 -19.30 -9.39 -5.02
N PRO A 344 -20.12 -8.89 -4.08
CA PRO A 344 -20.11 -9.37 -2.69
C PRO A 344 -20.35 -10.88 -2.54
N ASN A 345 -21.05 -11.48 -3.51
CA ASN A 345 -21.39 -12.90 -3.53
C ASN A 345 -20.37 -13.75 -4.30
N ALA A 346 -19.32 -13.15 -4.87
CA ALA A 346 -18.36 -13.81 -5.75
C ALA A 346 -18.98 -14.53 -6.98
N ASP A 347 -20.22 -14.17 -7.35
CA ASP A 347 -20.92 -14.64 -8.55
C ASP A 347 -20.36 -14.01 -9.83
#